data_AF-A0A7X3QZF5-F1
#
_entry.id   AF-A0A7X3QZF5-F1
#
_cell.length_a   1.000
_cell.length_b   1.000
_cell.length_c   1.000
_cell.angle_alpha   90.00
_cell.angle_beta   90.00
_cell.angle_gamma   90.00
#
_symmetry.space_group_name_H-M   'P 1'
#
loop_
_entity.id
_entity.type
_entity.pdbx_description
1 polymer ?
#
loop_
_entity_poly.entity_id
_entity_poly.type
_entity_poly.pdbx_seq_one_letter_code
_entity_poly.pdbx_strand_id
1 'polypeptide(L)'
;MARGQVPLDRVSRQVKAVHVEIEGEGDDIALVDAVLAADRFVGSRAIWGGERLREAVVTRAEPSAVGITSIGGLLAPLTPDEDEALHLRLGPGEGGVSLLAPIAPGLYEPIAVRSHTRLPLGEAITVTGPGVLAFDGERERVLKPGQAATLRVARDGPWVIDVHATLEYAACVGLYRNDEAAGGSPEEQQLQQDGG
;
A
#
# COMPACT_ATOMS: atom_id res chain seq x y z
N MET A 1 7.18 8.55 21.33
CA MET A 1 8.50 7.98 21.02
C MET A 1 8.39 6.46 21.12
N ALA A 2 8.90 5.70 20.14
CA ALA A 2 8.95 4.24 20.20
C ALA A 2 10.03 3.78 21.20
N ARG A 3 9.73 2.76 22.01
CA ARG A 3 10.62 2.28 23.09
C ARG A 3 11.55 1.12 22.71
N GLY A 4 11.39 0.56 21.51
CA GLY A 4 12.21 -0.58 21.04
C GLY A 4 12.01 -1.87 21.85
N GLN A 5 10.92 -2.00 22.61
CA GLN A 5 10.66 -3.14 23.50
C GLN A 5 10.09 -4.37 22.77
N VAL A 6 9.70 -4.20 21.51
CA VAL A 6 9.18 -5.28 20.65
C VAL A 6 10.09 -5.39 19.43
N PRO A 7 10.63 -6.59 19.11
CA PRO A 7 11.48 -6.79 17.94
C PRO A 7 10.73 -6.47 16.65
N LEU A 8 11.25 -5.51 15.87
CA LEU A 8 10.58 -4.99 14.67
C LEU A 8 10.34 -6.07 13.61
N ASP A 9 11.30 -6.95 13.40
CA ASP A 9 11.25 -8.09 12.47
C ASP A 9 10.13 -9.09 12.78
N ARG A 10 9.66 -9.14 14.03
CA ARG A 10 8.57 -10.03 14.46
C ARG A 10 7.17 -9.43 14.31
N VAL A 11 7.07 -8.11 14.25
CA VAL A 11 5.79 -7.39 14.35
C VAL A 11 5.63 -6.34 13.27
N SER A 12 6.42 -6.42 12.21
CA SER A 12 6.32 -5.53 11.08
C SER A 12 6.69 -6.25 9.80
N ARG A 13 6.28 -5.66 8.69
CA ARG A 13 6.64 -6.11 7.35
C ARG A 13 7.21 -4.95 6.56
N GLN A 14 8.23 -5.22 5.76
CA GLN A 14 8.67 -4.27 4.76
C GLN A 14 7.71 -4.34 3.57
N VAL A 15 7.06 -3.21 3.26
CA VAL A 15 6.10 -3.16 2.15
C VAL A 15 6.81 -2.99 0.81
N LYS A 16 6.08 -3.35 -0.25
CA LYS A 16 6.49 -3.09 -1.62
C LYS A 16 6.37 -1.60 -1.95
N ALA A 17 7.19 -1.12 -2.87
CA ALA A 17 7.09 0.20 -3.48
C ALA A 17 7.37 0.11 -4.98
N VAL A 18 6.67 0.93 -5.76
CA VAL A 18 6.96 1.16 -7.18
C VAL A 18 8.02 2.26 -7.26
N HIS A 19 9.20 1.90 -7.76
CA HIS A 19 10.24 2.85 -8.14
C HIS A 19 9.92 3.41 -9.52
N VAL A 20 10.06 4.73 -9.65
CA VAL A 20 9.71 5.45 -10.86
C VAL A 20 10.91 6.26 -11.34
N GLU A 21 11.38 5.93 -12.53
CA GLU A 21 12.49 6.60 -13.20
C GLU A 21 11.95 7.23 -14.49
N ILE A 22 11.86 8.57 -14.54
CA ILE A 22 11.36 9.31 -15.71
C ILE A 22 12.55 9.91 -16.47
N GLU A 23 12.57 9.77 -17.79
CA GLU A 23 13.62 10.33 -18.63
C GLU A 23 13.83 11.84 -18.39
N GLY A 24 15.01 12.20 -17.89
CA GLY A 24 15.42 13.59 -17.67
C GLY A 24 14.82 14.25 -16.43
N GLU A 25 14.20 13.49 -15.52
CA GLU A 25 13.71 13.96 -14.22
C GLU A 25 14.38 13.21 -13.07
N GLY A 26 14.15 13.66 -11.83
CA GLY A 26 14.59 12.95 -10.64
C GLY A 26 13.64 11.81 -10.29
N ASP A 27 14.22 10.73 -9.75
CA ASP A 27 13.54 9.53 -9.28
C ASP A 27 12.44 9.83 -8.26
N ASP A 28 11.42 8.99 -8.24
CA ASP A 28 10.30 9.07 -7.30
C ASP A 28 9.85 7.64 -6.92
N ILE A 29 8.99 7.55 -5.90
CA ILE A 29 8.38 6.28 -5.50
C ILE A 29 6.86 6.43 -5.32
N ALA A 30 6.15 5.32 -5.53
CA ALA A 30 4.76 5.16 -5.12
C ALA A 30 4.63 3.93 -4.22
N LEU A 31 3.90 4.03 -3.11
CA LEU A 31 3.76 2.92 -2.16
C LEU A 31 2.69 1.91 -2.59
N VAL A 32 1.60 2.40 -3.19
CA VAL A 32 0.43 1.60 -3.54
C VAL A 32 0.32 1.47 -5.05
N ASP A 33 0.35 2.59 -5.77
CA ASP A 33 0.08 2.60 -7.20
C ASP A 33 0.80 3.71 -7.96
N ALA A 34 1.24 3.37 -9.17
CA ALA A 34 1.67 4.31 -10.19
C ALA A 34 0.76 4.18 -11.42
N VAL A 35 0.10 5.26 -11.81
CA VAL A 35 -0.98 5.25 -12.81
C VAL A 35 -0.71 6.25 -13.92
N LEU A 36 -0.68 5.78 -15.17
CA LEU A 36 -0.64 6.63 -16.35
C LEU A 36 -2.06 6.89 -16.86
N ALA A 37 -2.42 8.16 -16.95
CA ALA A 37 -3.67 8.63 -17.57
C ALA A 37 -3.43 9.60 -18.73
N ALA A 38 -4.43 9.68 -19.61
CA ALA A 38 -4.41 10.54 -20.80
C ALA A 38 -4.36 12.05 -20.49
N ASP A 39 -4.93 12.48 -19.35
CA ASP A 39 -5.03 13.87 -18.90
C ASP A 39 -4.67 13.98 -17.40
N ARG A 40 -4.55 15.21 -16.89
CA ARG A 40 -4.32 15.48 -15.46
C ARG A 40 -5.38 14.81 -14.59
N PHE A 41 -4.91 14.03 -13.60
CA PHE A 41 -5.63 13.91 -12.35
C PHE A 41 -5.60 15.30 -11.70
N VAL A 42 -6.67 15.73 -11.05
CA VAL A 42 -6.62 17.00 -10.28
C VAL A 42 -7.09 16.67 -8.89
N GLY A 43 -6.15 16.16 -8.09
CA GLY A 43 -6.33 15.86 -6.68
C GLY A 43 -7.50 14.90 -6.41
N SER A 44 -7.85 14.80 -5.13
CA SER A 44 -8.89 13.92 -4.59
C SER A 44 -10.32 14.17 -5.12
N ARG A 45 -10.52 15.00 -6.16
CA ARG A 45 -11.84 15.40 -6.67
C ARG A 45 -11.99 15.58 -8.20
N ALA A 46 -11.12 15.06 -9.06
CA ALA A 46 -11.32 15.28 -10.50
C ALA A 46 -11.42 13.99 -11.34
N ILE A 47 -12.64 13.71 -11.77
CA ILE A 47 -13.00 13.09 -13.06
C ILE A 47 -12.35 11.73 -13.31
N TRP A 48 -12.75 10.77 -12.49
CA TRP A 48 -12.46 9.34 -12.54
C TRP A 48 -13.07 8.60 -13.73
N GLY A 49 -13.24 9.25 -14.89
CA GLY A 49 -13.77 8.57 -16.07
C GLY A 49 -12.81 7.47 -16.47
N GLY A 50 -13.21 6.21 -16.28
CA GLY A 50 -12.40 5.01 -16.56
C GLY A 50 -11.73 5.00 -17.93
N GLU A 51 -12.31 5.72 -18.90
CA GLU A 51 -11.77 5.90 -20.25
C GLU A 51 -10.41 6.62 -20.31
N ARG A 52 -10.04 7.37 -19.26
CA ARG A 52 -8.79 8.14 -19.22
C ARG A 52 -7.60 7.32 -18.71
N LEU A 53 -7.87 6.24 -17.98
CA LEU A 53 -6.85 5.35 -17.45
C LEU A 53 -6.22 4.55 -18.60
N ARG A 54 -4.88 4.51 -18.65
CA ARG A 54 -4.17 3.77 -19.70
C ARG A 54 -3.41 2.59 -19.14
N GLU A 55 -2.61 2.82 -18.10
CA GLU A 55 -1.79 1.78 -17.47
C GLU A 55 -1.68 2.05 -15.98
N ALA A 56 -1.58 0.98 -15.19
CA ALA A 56 -1.31 1.07 -13.77
C ALA A 56 -0.40 -0.07 -13.33
N VAL A 57 0.53 0.22 -12.43
CA VAL A 57 1.26 -0.78 -11.65
C VAL A 57 0.84 -0.61 -10.20
N VAL A 58 0.33 -1.68 -9.60
CA VAL A 58 -0.12 -1.68 -8.20
C VAL A 58 0.66 -2.71 -7.39
N THR A 59 1.03 -2.33 -6.17
CA THR A 59 1.71 -3.23 -5.21
C THR A 59 0.74 -4.15 -4.48
N ARG A 60 -0.56 -3.85 -4.55
CA ARG A 60 -1.64 -4.65 -3.97
C ARG A 60 -2.92 -4.43 -4.75
N ALA A 61 -3.80 -5.42 -4.74
CA ALA A 61 -5.05 -5.38 -5.48
C ALA A 61 -6.15 -5.99 -4.59
N GLU A 62 -6.96 -5.13 -3.97
CA GLU A 62 -7.94 -5.49 -2.96
C GLU A 62 -9.35 -5.29 -3.54
N PRO A 63 -10.16 -6.36 -3.76
CA PRO A 63 -11.49 -6.24 -4.37
C PRO A 63 -12.45 -5.33 -3.59
N SER A 64 -12.26 -5.24 -2.27
CA SER A 64 -13.07 -4.42 -1.35
C SER A 64 -12.60 -2.96 -1.24
N ALA A 65 -11.49 -2.59 -1.89
CA ALA A 65 -11.00 -1.23 -1.89
C ALA A 65 -11.83 -0.32 -2.80
N VAL A 66 -11.43 0.96 -2.86
CA VAL A 66 -11.96 1.95 -3.79
C VAL A 66 -10.80 2.48 -4.62
N GLY A 67 -11.00 2.67 -5.93
CA GLY A 67 -10.01 3.24 -6.85
C GLY A 67 -9.25 2.19 -7.68
N ILE A 68 -7.99 2.47 -8.00
CA ILE A 68 -7.23 1.64 -8.96
C ILE A 68 -6.95 0.22 -8.44
N THR A 69 -6.71 0.07 -7.13
CA THR A 69 -6.43 -1.22 -6.51
C THR A 69 -7.65 -2.15 -6.51
N SER A 70 -8.87 -1.61 -6.51
CA SER A 70 -10.10 -2.42 -6.62
C SER A 70 -10.32 -2.93 -8.04
N ILE A 71 -9.96 -2.15 -9.07
CA ILE A 71 -10.01 -2.62 -10.47
C ILE A 71 -9.13 -3.87 -10.62
N GLY A 72 -7.89 -3.80 -10.14
CA GLY A 72 -6.99 -4.95 -10.13
C GLY A 72 -7.53 -6.09 -9.27
N GLY A 73 -8.05 -5.79 -8.08
CA GLY A 73 -8.52 -6.79 -7.13
C GLY A 73 -9.71 -7.60 -7.65
N LEU A 74 -10.63 -6.96 -8.35
CA LEU A 74 -11.79 -7.62 -8.97
C LEU A 74 -11.41 -8.60 -10.09
N LEU A 75 -10.20 -8.50 -10.64
CA LEU A 75 -9.69 -9.38 -11.70
C LEU A 75 -8.69 -10.42 -11.19
N ALA A 76 -7.74 -9.97 -10.38
CA ALA A 76 -6.64 -10.78 -9.87
C ALA A 76 -6.21 -10.24 -8.48
N PRO A 77 -6.89 -10.66 -7.40
CA PRO A 77 -6.57 -10.21 -6.03
C PRO A 77 -5.09 -10.43 -5.70
N LEU A 78 -4.43 -9.40 -5.19
CA LEU A 78 -3.00 -9.41 -4.84
C LEU A 78 -2.83 -8.84 -3.44
N THR A 79 -2.28 -9.64 -2.53
CA THR A 79 -1.99 -9.21 -1.17
C THR A 79 -0.71 -8.38 -1.11
N PRO A 80 -0.54 -7.54 -0.05
CA PRO A 80 0.71 -6.84 0.19
C PRO A 80 1.92 -7.76 0.48
N ASP A 81 1.67 -9.02 0.86
CA ASP A 81 2.71 -9.96 1.29
C ASP A 81 3.25 -10.81 0.14
N GLU A 82 2.50 -10.98 -0.95
CA GLU A 82 2.97 -11.64 -2.16
C GLU A 82 4.14 -10.88 -2.81
N ASP A 83 5.18 -11.60 -3.25
CA ASP A 83 6.36 -11.05 -3.95
C ASP A 83 6.09 -10.81 -5.45
N GLU A 84 4.94 -10.22 -5.74
CA GLU A 84 4.51 -9.81 -7.06
C GLU A 84 3.83 -8.44 -6.99
N ALA A 85 3.78 -7.77 -8.14
CA ALA A 85 2.93 -6.64 -8.42
C ALA A 85 1.89 -7.01 -9.48
N LEU A 86 0.95 -6.12 -9.74
CA LEU A 86 -0.02 -6.28 -10.82
C LEU A 86 0.10 -5.11 -11.80
N HIS A 87 0.32 -5.43 -13.06
CA HIS A 87 0.26 -4.48 -14.17
C HIS A 87 -1.08 -4.59 -14.86
N LEU A 88 -1.75 -3.44 -14.99
CA LEU A 88 -3.03 -3.30 -15.64
C LEU A 88 -2.85 -2.45 -16.90
N ARG A 89 -3.38 -2.92 -18.02
CA ARG A 89 -3.55 -2.11 -19.23
C ARG A 89 -5.04 -1.82 -19.39
N LEU A 90 -5.38 -0.55 -19.31
CA LEU A 90 -6.75 -0.02 -19.18
C LEU A 90 -7.21 0.63 -20.50
N GLY A 91 -8.52 0.64 -20.69
CA GLY A 91 -9.19 1.14 -21.89
C GLY A 91 -9.74 0.03 -22.79
N PRO A 92 -10.46 0.39 -23.86
CA PRO A 92 -11.05 -0.58 -24.78
C PRO A 92 -9.97 -1.33 -25.58
N GLY A 93 -10.29 -2.54 -26.00
CA GLY A 93 -9.46 -3.39 -26.86
C GLY A 93 -10.04 -4.79 -27.02
N GLU A 94 -9.64 -5.49 -28.10
CA GLU A 94 -10.04 -6.89 -28.31
C GLU A 94 -9.50 -7.81 -27.21
N GLY A 95 -10.31 -8.78 -26.79
CA GLY A 95 -9.94 -9.75 -25.76
C GLY A 95 -9.92 -9.20 -24.33
N GLY A 96 -10.20 -7.91 -24.14
CA GLY A 96 -10.35 -7.30 -22.82
C GLY A 96 -11.68 -7.63 -22.14
N VAL A 97 -11.77 -7.30 -20.87
CA VAL A 97 -12.98 -7.43 -20.05
C VAL A 97 -13.48 -6.06 -19.62
N SER A 98 -14.78 -5.92 -19.40
CA SER A 98 -15.38 -4.74 -18.78
C SER A 98 -15.95 -5.14 -17.43
N LEU A 99 -15.58 -4.40 -16.38
CA LEU A 99 -16.07 -4.64 -15.02
C LEU A 99 -16.64 -3.37 -14.40
N LEU A 100 -17.64 -3.54 -13.54
CA LEU A 100 -18.17 -2.44 -12.74
C LEU A 100 -17.29 -2.29 -11.49
N ALA A 101 -16.52 -1.21 -11.40
CA ALA A 101 -15.57 -0.99 -10.30
C ALA A 101 -15.92 0.24 -9.45
N PRO A 102 -15.69 0.19 -8.12
CA PRO A 102 -15.87 1.34 -7.24
C PRO A 102 -14.71 2.31 -7.39
N ILE A 103 -14.82 3.32 -8.26
CA ILE A 103 -13.71 4.24 -8.51
C ILE A 103 -13.63 5.35 -7.46
N ALA A 104 -14.75 5.71 -6.85
CA ALA A 104 -14.83 6.63 -5.73
C ALA A 104 -15.95 6.20 -4.76
N PRO A 105 -15.96 6.68 -3.51
CA PRO A 105 -17.04 6.36 -2.58
C PRO A 105 -18.42 6.74 -3.16
N GLY A 106 -19.30 5.74 -3.30
CA GLY A 106 -20.64 5.92 -3.88
C GLY A 106 -20.69 5.99 -5.41
N LEU A 107 -19.57 5.83 -6.12
CA LEU A 107 -19.49 5.87 -7.58
C LEU A 107 -18.92 4.56 -8.13
N TYR A 108 -19.74 3.87 -8.93
CA TYR A 108 -19.35 2.69 -9.68
C TYR A 108 -19.41 2.98 -11.17
N GLU A 109 -18.33 2.68 -11.89
CA GLU A 109 -18.24 2.90 -13.33
C GLU A 109 -17.79 1.63 -14.05
N PRO A 110 -18.27 1.40 -15.30
CA PRO A 110 -17.73 0.35 -16.15
C PRO A 110 -16.31 0.72 -16.59
N ILE A 111 -15.36 -0.15 -16.30
CA ILE A 111 -13.94 0.00 -16.65
C ILE A 111 -13.56 -1.11 -17.62
N ALA A 112 -13.08 -0.71 -18.79
CA ALA A 112 -12.46 -1.63 -19.74
C ALA A 112 -11.01 -1.91 -19.33
N VAL A 113 -10.66 -3.20 -19.24
CA VAL A 113 -9.32 -3.69 -18.96
C VAL A 113 -8.88 -4.58 -20.11
N ARG A 114 -7.85 -4.15 -20.85
CA ARG A 114 -7.28 -4.93 -21.96
C ARG A 114 -6.51 -6.15 -21.47
N SER A 115 -5.75 -5.99 -20.39
CA SER A 115 -4.97 -7.09 -19.81
C SER A 115 -4.61 -6.80 -18.36
N HIS A 116 -4.41 -7.87 -17.59
CA HIS A 116 -3.84 -7.84 -16.25
C HIS A 116 -2.74 -8.91 -16.17
N THR A 117 -1.55 -8.53 -15.71
CA THR A 117 -0.39 -9.43 -15.67
C THR A 117 0.30 -9.31 -14.31
N ARG A 118 0.63 -10.46 -13.72
CA ARG A 118 1.50 -10.51 -12.53
C ARG A 118 2.92 -10.12 -12.93
N LEU A 119 3.54 -9.25 -12.16
CA LEU A 119 4.93 -8.84 -12.33
C LEU A 119 5.74 -9.30 -11.12
N PRO A 120 6.72 -10.20 -11.29
CA PRO A 120 7.69 -10.50 -10.24
C PRO A 120 8.41 -9.23 -9.76
N LEU A 121 8.80 -9.21 -8.48
CA LEU A 121 9.63 -8.10 -7.97
C LEU A 121 10.93 -7.97 -8.77
N GLY A 122 11.36 -6.73 -9.00
CA GLY A 122 12.54 -6.40 -9.79
C GLY A 122 12.30 -6.35 -11.30
N GLU A 123 11.20 -6.92 -11.81
CA GLU A 123 10.80 -6.74 -13.20
C GLU A 123 10.35 -5.30 -13.43
N ALA A 124 10.81 -4.72 -14.55
CA ALA A 124 10.52 -3.35 -14.91
C ALA A 124 9.63 -3.30 -16.14
N ILE A 125 8.68 -2.37 -16.14
CA ILE A 125 7.86 -2.05 -17.30
C ILE A 125 8.06 -0.59 -17.70
N THR A 126 7.94 -0.31 -18.98
CA THR A 126 8.07 1.05 -19.52
C THR A 126 6.70 1.57 -19.94
N VAL A 127 6.36 2.75 -19.46
CA VAL A 127 5.21 3.51 -19.94
C VAL A 127 5.70 4.73 -20.72
N THR A 128 4.96 5.14 -21.74
CA THR A 128 5.36 6.25 -22.62
C THR A 128 4.26 7.30 -22.72
N GLY A 129 4.65 8.57 -22.64
CA GLY A 129 3.75 9.69 -22.82
C GLY A 129 3.23 9.84 -24.26
N PRO A 130 2.24 10.71 -24.50
CA PRO A 130 1.83 11.79 -23.60
C PRO A 130 0.84 11.34 -22.52
N GLY A 131 0.94 11.94 -21.34
CA GLY A 131 -0.02 11.72 -20.26
C GLY A 131 0.45 12.28 -18.92
N VAL A 132 -0.28 11.94 -17.87
CA VAL A 132 0.09 12.23 -16.49
C VAL A 132 0.31 10.92 -15.75
N LEU A 133 1.48 10.79 -15.14
CA LEU A 133 1.85 9.70 -14.27
C LEU A 133 1.60 10.13 -12.82
N ALA A 134 0.62 9.50 -12.17
CA ALA A 134 0.23 9.76 -10.79
C ALA A 134 0.81 8.71 -9.84
N PHE A 135 1.18 9.13 -8.63
CA PHE A 135 1.74 8.29 -7.57
C PHE A 135 0.85 8.37 -6.33
N ASP A 136 0.31 7.23 -5.89
CA ASP A 136 -0.55 7.10 -4.71
C ASP A 136 -1.80 8.03 -4.72
N GLY A 137 -2.13 8.62 -5.87
CA GLY A 137 -3.16 9.66 -5.99
C GLY A 137 -2.81 11.02 -5.36
N GLU A 138 -1.58 11.22 -4.90
CA GLU A 138 -1.15 12.44 -4.20
C GLU A 138 -0.19 13.31 -5.02
N ARG A 139 0.69 12.66 -5.81
CA ARG A 139 1.73 13.32 -6.61
C ARG A 139 1.53 13.00 -8.08
N GLU A 140 1.92 13.93 -8.95
CA GLU A 140 1.74 13.81 -10.39
C GLU A 140 2.94 14.35 -11.16
N ARG A 141 3.32 13.69 -12.25
CA ARG A 141 4.33 14.14 -13.23
C ARG A 141 3.74 14.08 -14.63
N VAL A 142 4.05 15.08 -15.46
CA VAL A 142 3.56 15.13 -16.85
C VAL A 142 4.59 14.47 -17.76
N LEU A 143 4.22 13.38 -18.43
CA LEU A 143 5.02 12.77 -19.48
C LEU A 143 4.73 13.45 -20.82
N LYS A 144 5.76 14.00 -21.45
CA LYS A 144 5.68 14.58 -22.80
C LYS A 144 5.46 13.47 -23.84
N PRO A 145 4.96 13.80 -25.05
CA PRO A 145 4.88 12.83 -26.15
C PRO A 145 6.24 12.14 -26.38
N GLY A 146 6.26 10.81 -26.29
CA GLY A 146 7.47 10.00 -26.49
C GLY A 146 8.43 9.94 -25.30
N GLN A 147 8.20 10.70 -24.22
CA GLN A 147 9.00 10.60 -23.00
C GLN A 147 8.63 9.31 -22.26
N ALA A 148 9.64 8.52 -21.91
CA ALA A 148 9.45 7.25 -21.22
C ALA A 148 9.61 7.37 -19.71
N ALA A 149 8.92 6.50 -18.99
CA ALA A 149 9.11 6.24 -17.58
C ALA A 149 9.23 4.74 -17.34
N THR A 150 10.20 4.34 -16.52
CA THR A 150 10.41 2.96 -16.11
C THR A 150 9.84 2.77 -14.71
N LEU A 151 8.98 1.77 -14.54
CA LEU A 151 8.34 1.41 -13.28
C LEU A 151 8.83 0.03 -12.86
N ARG A 152 9.38 -0.09 -11.65
CA ARG A 152 9.90 -1.34 -11.09
C ARG A 152 9.40 -1.51 -9.67
N VAL A 153 8.87 -2.68 -9.32
CA VAL A 153 8.41 -2.93 -7.94
C VAL A 153 9.48 -3.66 -7.15
N ALA A 154 9.77 -3.18 -5.94
CA ALA A 154 10.71 -3.80 -5.01
C ALA A 154 10.15 -3.81 -3.59
N ARG A 155 10.64 -4.72 -2.74
CA ARG A 155 10.30 -4.81 -1.30
C ARG A 155 11.32 -4.06 -0.46
N ASP A 156 11.44 -2.77 -0.73
CA ASP A 156 12.35 -1.84 -0.05
C ASP A 156 11.62 -0.58 0.41
N GLY A 157 10.28 -0.62 0.42
CA GLY A 157 9.44 0.42 0.96
C GLY A 157 9.55 0.54 2.49
N PRO A 158 8.73 1.41 3.09
CA PRO A 158 8.73 1.60 4.53
C PRO A 158 8.31 0.33 5.28
N TRP A 159 8.77 0.22 6.53
CA TRP A 159 8.29 -0.82 7.44
C TRP A 159 6.91 -0.44 7.98
N VAL A 160 5.95 -1.35 7.87
CA VAL A 160 4.61 -1.20 8.42
C VAL A 160 4.45 -2.12 9.62
N ILE A 161 4.11 -1.53 10.77
CA ILE A 161 3.87 -2.25 12.02
C ILE A 161 2.53 -2.99 11.93
N ASP A 162 2.55 -4.28 12.24
CA ASP A 162 1.36 -5.04 12.57
C ASP A 162 1.01 -4.77 14.05
N VAL A 163 -0.01 -3.92 14.25
CA VAL A 163 -0.45 -3.52 15.59
C VAL A 163 -0.97 -4.72 16.37
N HIS A 164 -1.66 -5.66 15.72
CA HIS A 164 -2.21 -6.84 16.39
C HIS A 164 -1.08 -7.73 16.91
N ALA A 165 -0.13 -8.10 16.04
CA ALA A 165 1.03 -8.89 16.42
C ALA A 165 1.91 -8.17 17.47
N THR A 166 2.03 -6.85 17.36
CA THR A 166 2.74 -6.02 18.35
C THR A 166 2.13 -6.14 19.73
N LEU A 167 0.80 -5.97 19.83
CA LEU A 167 0.08 -6.00 21.10
C LEU A 167 0.05 -7.42 21.68
N GLU A 168 -0.15 -8.43 20.85
CA GLU A 168 -0.10 -9.84 21.25
C GLU A 168 1.28 -10.20 21.82
N TYR A 169 2.36 -9.87 21.10
CA TYR A 169 3.71 -10.09 21.57
C TYR A 169 3.96 -9.40 22.92
N ALA A 170 3.59 -8.12 23.01
CA ALA A 170 3.79 -7.33 24.22
C ALA A 170 3.01 -7.87 25.42
N ALA A 171 1.80 -8.39 25.21
CA ALA A 171 1.03 -9.07 26.25
C ALA A 171 1.70 -10.39 26.69
N CYS A 172 2.18 -11.21 25.74
CA CYS A 172 2.86 -12.48 26.03
C CYS A 172 4.13 -12.29 26.86
N VAL A 173 4.92 -11.25 26.58
CA VAL A 173 6.16 -10.95 27.32
C VAL A 173 5.93 -10.06 28.55
N GLY A 174 4.66 -9.77 28.89
CA GLY A 174 4.31 -9.03 30.10
C GLY A 174 4.66 -7.54 30.09
N LEU A 175 4.88 -6.92 28.94
CA LEU A 175 5.31 -5.52 28.84
C LEU A 175 4.30 -4.50 29.40
N TYR A 176 3.03 -4.89 29.52
CA TYR A 176 1.96 -4.07 30.10
C TYR A 176 1.65 -4.40 31.57
N ARG A 177 2.40 -5.31 32.20
CA ARG A 177 2.25 -5.61 33.63
C ARG A 177 3.03 -4.56 34.41
N ASN A 178 2.35 -3.92 35.35
CA ASN A 178 3.04 -3.27 36.46
C ASN A 178 3.27 -4.37 37.49
N ASP A 179 4.50 -4.83 37.63
CA ASP A 179 4.84 -5.60 38.80
C ASP A 179 4.80 -4.62 39.98
N GLU A 180 3.71 -4.66 40.75
CA GLU A 180 3.78 -4.20 42.13
C GLU A 180 4.76 -5.16 42.80
N ALA A 181 6.03 -4.75 42.88
CA ALA A 181 6.98 -5.37 43.78
C ALA A 181 6.28 -5.50 45.13
N ALA A 182 6.27 -6.72 45.66
CA ALA A 182 5.84 -7.06 47.00
C ALA A 182 6.56 -6.16 48.02
N GLY A 183 6.04 -4.95 48.22
CA GLY A 183 6.42 -4.00 49.23
C GLY A 183 5.45 -4.17 50.39
N GLY A 184 5.54 -5.31 51.09
CA GLY A 184 5.01 -5.37 52.44
C GLY A 184 5.66 -4.25 53.24
N SER A 185 4.87 -3.28 53.68
CA SER A 185 5.32 -2.31 54.66
C SER A 185 5.72 -3.07 55.93
N PRO A 186 6.88 -2.79 56.54
CA PRO A 186 7.30 -3.44 57.79
C PRO A 186 6.39 -3.16 59.00
N GLU A 187 5.36 -2.32 58.86
CA GLU A 187 4.57 -1.81 59.98
C GLU A 187 3.35 -2.69 60.36
N GLU A 188 2.90 -3.61 59.51
CA GLU A 188 1.73 -4.45 59.82
C GLU A 188 2.04 -5.75 60.58
N GLN A 189 3.32 -6.13 60.70
CA GLN A 189 3.73 -7.36 61.41
C GLN A 189 3.97 -7.18 62.92
N GLN A 190 4.01 -5.94 63.42
CA GLN A 190 4.25 -5.66 64.85
C GLN A 190 2.96 -5.70 65.69
N LEU A 191 1.76 -5.57 65.09
CA LEU A 191 0.49 -5.52 65.81
C LEU A 191 -0.13 -6.90 66.14
N GLN A 192 0.49 -8.00 65.70
CA GLN A 192 0.03 -9.37 66.01
C GLN A 192 0.89 -10.10 67.06
N GLN A 193 1.94 -9.48 67.62
CA GLN A 193 2.79 -10.09 68.66
C GLN A 193 2.55 -9.54 70.08
N ASP A 194 1.87 -8.40 70.25
CA ASP A 194 1.60 -7.78 71.56
C ASP A 194 0.13 -7.91 72.02
N GLY A 195 -0.58 -8.94 71.54
CA GLY A 195 -1.98 -9.23 71.90
C GLY A 195 -2.18 -10.50 72.71
N GLY A 196 -1.21 -10.87 73.55
CA GLY A 196 -1.30 -11.97 74.52
C GLY A 196 -1.97 -11.56 75.83
#